data_AF-A0A9D6HU67-F1
#
_entry.id   AF-A0A9D6HU67-F1
#
_cell.length_a   1.000
_cell.length_b   1.000
_cell.length_c   1.000
_cell.angle_alpha   90.00
_cell.angle_beta   90.00
_cell.angle_gamma   90.00
#
_symmetry.space_group_name_H-M   'P 1'
#
loop_
_entity.id
_entity.type
_entity.pdbx_description
1 polymer ?
#
loop_
_entity_poly.entity_id
_entity_poly.type
_entity_poly.pdbx_seq_one_letter_code
_entity_poly.pdbx_strand_id
1 'polypeptide(L)'
;MRRSATRFEDLVVWQEAHQFVLAAYRFSRTFPRSETYGLASQFRRAAVSIAVESFTIFSLLRKARHPLPAHFEFLMDKKRRHRESR
;
A
#
# COMPACT_ATOMS: atom_id res chain seq x y z
N MET A 1 0.58 -2.14 25.63
CA MET A 1 -0.64 -2.01 24.79
C MET A 1 -0.22 -1.73 23.34
N ARG A 2 -0.56 -2.60 22.37
CA ARG A 2 -0.42 -2.26 20.95
C ARG A 2 -1.54 -1.27 20.61
N ARG A 3 -1.22 -0.01 20.35
CA ARG A 3 -2.21 0.97 19.83
C ARG A 3 -2.70 0.47 18.48
N SER A 4 -4.03 0.39 18.31
CA SER A 4 -4.63 0.16 17.00
C SER A 4 -4.39 1.41 16.15
N ALA A 5 -3.65 1.27 15.05
CA ALA A 5 -3.53 2.32 14.04
C ALA A 5 -4.93 2.64 13.49
N THR A 6 -5.35 3.90 13.58
CA THR A 6 -6.67 4.34 13.09
C THR A 6 -6.54 4.89 11.68
N ARG A 7 -5.40 5.53 11.39
CA ARG A 7 -5.04 6.03 10.07
C ARG A 7 -3.76 5.34 9.58
N PHE A 8 -3.47 5.46 8.28
CA PHE A 8 -2.27 4.84 7.70
C PHE A 8 -0.99 5.54 8.16
N GLU A 9 -1.08 6.83 8.52
CA GLU A 9 0.04 7.62 9.04
C GLU A 9 0.49 7.15 10.43
N ASP A 10 -0.37 6.44 11.18
CA ASP A 10 -0.03 5.86 12.48
C ASP A 10 0.85 4.61 12.35
N LEU A 11 0.98 4.06 11.14
CA LEU A 11 1.78 2.87 10.89
C LEU A 11 3.26 3.24 10.92
N VAL A 12 3.99 2.63 11.86
CA VAL A 12 5.46 2.75 11.93
C VAL A 12 6.10 2.41 10.58
N VAL A 13 5.63 1.34 9.92
CA VAL A 13 6.13 0.95 8.59
C VAL A 13 5.92 2.04 7.52
N TRP A 14 4.80 2.77 7.57
CA TRP A 14 4.56 3.89 6.65
C TRP A 14 5.46 5.08 6.97
N GLN A 15 5.67 5.38 8.26
CA GLN A 15 6.57 6.46 8.69
C GLN A 15 8.00 6.20 8.23
N GLU A 16 8.53 5.00 8.45
CA GLU A 16 9.85 4.57 8.00
C GLU A 16 9.97 4.60 6.47
N ALA A 17 8.96 4.09 5.75
CA ALA A 17 8.93 4.14 4.29
C ALA A 17 8.88 5.58 3.77
N HIS A 18 8.15 6.48 4.43
CA HIS A 18 8.10 7.89 4.09
C HIS A 18 9.46 8.58 4.30
N GLN A 19 10.14 8.31 5.41
CA GLN A 19 11.50 8.80 5.64
C GLN A 19 12.49 8.28 4.60
N PHE A 20 12.37 7.00 4.23
CA PHE A 20 13.16 6.40 3.17
C PHE A 20 12.96 7.10 1.82
N VAL A 21 11.71 7.42 1.46
CA VAL A 21 11.40 8.21 0.25
C VAL A 21 12.09 9.57 0.31
N LEU A 22 11.98 10.30 1.42
CA LEU A 22 12.64 11.61 1.57
C LEU A 22 14.17 11.50 1.43
N ALA A 23 14.77 10.47 2.01
CA ALA A 23 16.19 10.17 1.86
C ALA A 23 16.54 9.85 0.40
N ALA A 24 15.72 9.06 -0.30
CA ALA A 24 15.91 8.72 -1.71
C ALA A 24 15.84 9.97 -2.62
N TYR A 25 14.91 10.89 -2.35
CA TYR A 25 14.85 12.18 -3.05
C TYR A 25 16.12 12.99 -2.81
N ARG A 26 16.59 13.10 -1.55
CA ARG A 26 17.83 13.82 -1.21
C ARG A 26 19.04 13.20 -1.91
N PHE A 27 19.18 11.88 -1.85
CA PHE A 27 20.27 11.14 -2.49
C PHE A 27 20.25 11.30 -4.03
N SER A 28 19.07 11.21 -4.66
CA SER A 28 18.94 11.36 -6.11
C SER A 28 19.39 12.73 -6.65
N ARG A 29 19.56 13.74 -5.78
CA ARG A 29 20.09 15.06 -6.16
C ARG A 29 21.60 15.06 -6.39
N THR A 30 22.32 14.05 -5.92
CA THR A 30 23.77 13.92 -6.17
C THR A 30 24.08 13.29 -7.52
N PHE A 31 23.06 12.83 -8.25
CA PHE A 31 23.25 12.22 -9.56
C PHE A 31 23.64 13.29 -10.59
N PRO A 32 24.44 12.94 -11.61
CA PRO A 32 24.74 13.83 -12.72
C PRO A 32 23.44 14.30 -13.40
N ARG A 33 23.43 15.53 -13.94
CA ARG A 33 22.25 16.08 -14.64
C ARG A 33 21.76 15.19 -15.79
N SER A 34 22.66 14.47 -16.45
CA SER A 34 22.34 13.50 -17.50
C SER A 34 21.47 12.34 -17.01
N GLU A 35 21.58 11.94 -15.74
CA GLU A 35 20.90 10.79 -15.14
C GLU A 35 19.61 11.16 -14.38
N THR A 36 19.22 12.44 -14.42
CA THR A 36 18.08 12.96 -13.66
C THR A 36 16.74 12.39 -14.14
N TYR A 37 16.60 12.20 -15.46
CA TYR A 37 15.39 11.66 -16.07
C TYR A 37 15.40 10.13 -16.20
N GLY A 38 16.59 9.51 -16.16
CA GLY A 38 16.79 8.06 -16.17
C GLY A 38 16.80 7.49 -14.75
N LEU A 39 18.01 7.31 -14.20
CA LEU A 39 18.24 6.64 -12.93
C LEU A 39 17.54 7.32 -11.74
N ALA A 40 17.60 8.65 -11.63
CA ALA A 40 16.97 9.34 -10.50
C ALA A 40 15.44 9.22 -10.51
N SER A 41 14.82 9.23 -11.70
CA SER A 41 13.37 9.03 -11.84
C SER A 41 12.96 7.61 -11.44
N GLN A 42 13.67 6.60 -11.95
CA GLN A 42 13.40 5.20 -11.64
C GLN A 42 13.62 4.89 -10.15
N PHE A 43 14.71 5.40 -9.57
CA PHE A 43 15.03 5.22 -8.15
C PHE A 43 13.96 5.84 -7.23
N ARG A 44 13.53 7.07 -7.52
CA ARG A 44 12.45 7.73 -6.75
C ARG A 44 11.13 6.98 -6.86
N ARG A 45 10.78 6.46 -8.04
CA ARG A 45 9.56 5.66 -8.24
C ARG A 45 9.61 4.35 -7.45
N ALA A 46 10.76 3.66 -7.45
CA ALA A 46 10.95 2.44 -6.67
C ALA A 46 10.79 2.73 -5.17
N ALA A 47 11.39 3.82 -4.67
CA ALA A 47 11.25 4.21 -3.27
C ALA A 47 9.78 4.52 -2.88
N VAL A 48 9.03 5.23 -3.75
CA VAL A 48 7.62 5.53 -3.51
C VAL A 48 6.75 4.26 -3.50
N SER A 49 7.08 3.24 -4.29
CA SER A 49 6.35 1.96 -4.32
C SER A 49 6.27 1.32 -2.93
N ILE A 50 7.35 1.36 -2.16
CA ILE A 50 7.42 0.78 -0.80
C ILE A 50 6.42 1.46 0.15
N ALA A 51 6.29 2.78 0.07
CA ALA A 51 5.32 3.52 0.88
C ALA A 51 3.87 3.21 0.46
N VAL A 52 3.63 3.06 -0.84
CA VAL A 52 2.30 2.73 -1.41
C VAL A 52 1.87 1.31 -1.03
N GLU A 53 2.79 0.34 -1.00
CA GLU A 53 2.50 -1.03 -0.55
C GLU A 53 2.01 -1.05 0.89
N SER A 54 2.66 -0.29 1.78
CA SER A 54 2.25 -0.15 3.18
C SER A 54 0.82 0.40 3.34
N PHE A 55 0.49 1.43 2.54
CA PHE A 55 -0.87 1.99 2.49
C PHE A 55 -1.90 0.98 1.94
N THR A 56 -1.54 0.26 0.87
CA THR A 56 -2.41 -0.72 0.22
C THR A 56 -2.77 -1.85 1.16
N ILE A 57 -1.79 -2.40 1.87
CA ILE A 57 -1.99 -3.44 2.89
C ILE A 57 -2.92 -2.93 3.98
N PHE A 58 -2.70 -1.71 4.49
CA PHE A 58 -3.57 -1.10 5.49
C PHE A 58 -5.02 -0.97 5.01
N SER A 59 -5.22 -0.52 3.77
CA SER A 59 -6.54 -0.39 3.15
C SER A 59 -7.24 -1.75 3.02
N LEU A 60 -6.51 -2.78 2.59
CA LEU A 60 -7.02 -4.16 2.50
C LEU A 60 -7.41 -4.72 3.87
N LEU A 61 -6.57 -4.53 4.88
CA LEU A 61 -6.86 -4.95 6.26
C LEU A 61 -8.10 -4.24 6.82
N ARG A 62 -8.27 -2.94 6.53
CA ARG A 62 -9.49 -2.21 6.91
C ARG A 62 -10.72 -2.71 6.18
N LYS A 63 -10.62 -3.00 4.88
CA LYS A 63 -11.73 -3.55 4.10
C LYS A 63 -12.16 -4.93 4.61
N ALA A 64 -11.21 -5.79 5.01
CA ALA A 64 -11.49 -7.10 5.58
C ALA A 64 -12.09 -7.03 6.99
N ARG A 65 -11.80 -5.97 7.76
CA ARG A 65 -12.36 -5.76 9.10
C ARG A 65 -13.81 -5.30 9.09
N HIS A 66 -14.28 -4.69 7.99
CA HIS A 66 -15.70 -4.36 7.82
C HIS A 66 -16.40 -5.53 7.09
N PRO A 67 -17.41 -6.18 7.70
CA PRO A 67 -18.16 -7.23 7.03
C PRO A 67 -18.79 -6.69 5.75
N LEU A 68 -18.83 -7.52 4.71
CA LEU A 68 -19.47 -7.18 3.45
C LEU A 68 -20.95 -6.82 3.72
N PRO A 69 -21.53 -5.85 3.00
CA PRO A 69 -22.97 -5.59 3.12
C PRO A 69 -23.74 -6.90 2.91
N ALA A 70 -24.80 -7.15 3.70
CA ALA A 70 -25.54 -8.42 3.67
C ALA A 70 -25.96 -8.88 2.25
N HIS A 71 -26.24 -7.92 1.36
CA HIS A 71 -26.52 -8.20 -0.06
C HIS A 71 -25.34 -8.82 -0.83
N PHE A 72 -24.10 -8.45 -0.51
CA PHE A 72 -22.89 -9.04 -1.11
C PHE A 72 -22.59 -10.44 -0.57
N GLU A 73 -22.84 -10.71 0.72
CA GLU A 73 -22.77 -12.08 1.26
C GLU A 73 -23.76 -13.00 0.54
N PHE A 74 -25.00 -12.53 0.34
CA PHE A 74 -26.01 -13.28 -0.42
C PHE A 74 -25.56 -13.59 -1.86
N LEU A 75 -24.97 -12.62 -2.56
CA LEU A 75 -24.45 -12.83 -3.92
C LEU A 75 -23.27 -13.81 -3.95
N MET A 76 -22.36 -13.74 -2.98
CA MET A 76 -21.22 -14.65 -2.90
C MET A 76 -21.64 -16.06 -2.52
N ASP A 77 -22.62 -16.21 -1.64
CA ASP A 77 -23.23 -17.50 -1.27
C ASP A 77 -23.92 -18.15 -2.49
N LYS A 78 -24.67 -17.38 -3.28
CA LYS A 78 -25.26 -17.87 -4.54
C LYS A 78 -24.20 -18.32 -5.54
N LYS A 79 -23.08 -17.59 -5.64
CA LYS A 79 -21.97 -17.92 -6.55
C LYS A 79 -21.18 -19.14 -6.08
N ARG A 80 -21.03 -19.33 -4.77
CA ARG A 80 -20.37 -20.50 -4.15
C ARG A 80 -21.21 -21.77 -4.37
N ARG A 81 -22.52 -21.70 -4.13
CA ARG A 81 -23.45 -22.82 -4.39
C ARG A 81 -23.47 -23.25 -5.86
N HIS A 82 -23.38 -22.30 -6.81
CA HIS A 82 -23.33 -22.63 -8.24
C HIS A 82 -22.02 -23.33 -8.66
N ARG A 83 -20.92 -23.15 -7.91
CA ARG A 83 -19.61 -23.76 -8.18
C ARG A 83 -19.48 -25.15 -7.57
N GLU A 84 -20.21 -25.43 -6.49
CA GLU A 84 -20.27 -26.74 -5.82
C GLU A 84 -21.28 -27.69 -6.50
N SER A 85 -22.16 -27.18 -7.38
CA SER A 85 -23.12 -27.97 -8.18
C SER A 85 -22.62 -28.35 -9.59
N ARG A 86 -21.31 -28.25 -9.84
CA ARG A 86 -20.62 -28.74 -11.05
C ARG A 86 -19.48 -29.67 -10.63
#